data_AF-A0A656Y872-F1
#
_entry.id   AF-A0A656Y872-F1
#
_cell.length_a   1.000
_cell.length_b   1.000
_cell.length_c   1.000
_cell.angle_alpha   90.00
_cell.angle_beta   90.00
_cell.angle_gamma   90.00
#
_symmetry.space_group_name_H-M   'P 1'
#
loop_
_entity.id
_entity.type
_entity.pdbx_description
1 polymer ?
#
loop_
_entity_poly.entity_id
_entity_poly.type
_entity_poly.pdbx_seq_one_letter_code
_entity_poly.pdbx_strand_id
1 'polypeptide(L)'
;MSENPGGTPPRDDEPAKAAEPVEPTAPDPVAPPVPDPAPAAPPAPPVPPVPPAPPAPPAPSYGQPPAGPPPAPAYGQPPAGYPPQASPYGQPAPGGYPPPPPPPGYGQGAPGAYPPPVGGYGPPVQASPIGEAYSYGWRKFTQSGGLFILAALVWFVAAIILLSIVGAIFGGFGALFYPDGDMSAGIQLGFSLGTFVFSAVAAIAGYLIQAAFIRAALDVTEGRQLSFGDFFKIVEPGPVILTALILAVVNAVLNVVPFFGGLIALAVNFLLLFTFWFVIDKRLAPIDAMKASYQLVTANLSTTILFYLLSIAIFIGGAILCGVGLLVAVPVVLLATAFLFKRLLGDPIAA
;
A
#
# COMPACT_ATOMS: atom_id res chain seq x y z
N MET A 1 -61.16 93.34 -31.87
CA MET A 1 -60.12 93.29 -30.82
C MET A 1 -59.80 91.81 -30.60
N SER A 2 -58.67 91.23 -30.94
CA SER A 2 -57.43 91.66 -31.57
C SER A 2 -56.85 90.45 -32.31
N GLU A 3 -56.33 90.67 -33.50
CA GLU A 3 -55.36 89.80 -34.18
C GLU A 3 -53.97 90.01 -33.56
N ASN A 4 -53.17 88.96 -33.38
CA ASN A 4 -51.70 88.93 -33.62
C ASN A 4 -51.10 87.53 -33.31
N PRO A 5 -49.87 87.18 -33.76
CA PRO A 5 -49.68 86.17 -34.79
C PRO A 5 -48.53 85.22 -34.40
N GLY A 6 -47.93 84.53 -35.38
CA GLY A 6 -46.52 84.15 -35.26
C GLY A 6 -46.28 82.66 -35.43
N GLY A 7 -46.08 82.25 -36.67
CA GLY A 7 -45.45 80.97 -36.97
C GLY A 7 -43.97 80.97 -36.59
N THR A 8 -43.49 79.78 -36.23
CA THR A 8 -42.10 79.37 -36.42
C THR A 8 -42.13 77.95 -37.01
N PRO A 9 -41.43 77.67 -38.13
CA PRO A 9 -41.36 76.33 -38.71
C PRO A 9 -40.49 75.39 -37.85
N PRO A 10 -40.67 74.06 -37.97
CA PRO A 10 -40.08 73.10 -37.05
C PRO A 10 -38.55 73.05 -37.18
N ARG A 11 -37.89 72.91 -36.02
CA ARG A 11 -36.45 72.71 -35.88
C ARG A 11 -36.18 71.19 -35.93
N ASP A 12 -35.38 70.76 -36.88
CA ASP A 12 -34.98 69.36 -37.11
C ASP A 12 -33.91 68.87 -36.09
N ASP A 13 -34.09 69.15 -34.80
CA ASP A 13 -33.13 68.79 -33.76
C ASP A 13 -33.84 68.34 -32.46
N GLU A 14 -34.58 67.23 -32.53
CA GLU A 14 -34.99 66.50 -31.33
C GLU A 14 -34.67 65.00 -31.50
N PRO A 15 -33.87 64.38 -30.63
CA PRO A 15 -33.54 62.97 -30.74
C PRO A 15 -34.81 62.15 -30.52
N ALA A 16 -35.04 61.17 -31.41
CA ALA A 16 -36.16 60.24 -31.33
C ALA A 16 -36.32 59.71 -29.89
N LYS A 17 -37.42 60.10 -29.23
CA LYS A 17 -37.84 59.51 -27.97
C LYS A 17 -38.08 58.02 -28.23
N ALA A 18 -37.16 57.20 -27.74
CA ALA A 18 -37.25 55.76 -27.82
C ALA A 18 -38.62 55.31 -27.30
N ALA A 19 -39.30 54.49 -28.09
CA ALA A 19 -40.51 53.81 -27.67
C ALA A 19 -40.19 53.01 -26.40
N GLU A 20 -40.94 53.25 -25.33
CA GLU A 20 -40.89 52.43 -24.13
C GLU A 20 -41.21 50.98 -24.51
N PRO A 21 -40.40 49.99 -24.09
CA PRO A 21 -40.73 48.59 -24.29
C PRO A 21 -42.00 48.26 -23.49
N VAL A 22 -43.03 47.76 -24.17
CA VAL A 22 -44.20 47.16 -23.53
C VAL A 22 -43.71 45.99 -22.68
N GLU A 23 -43.89 46.12 -21.37
CA GLU A 23 -43.56 45.11 -20.37
C GLU A 23 -44.40 43.84 -20.64
N PRO A 24 -43.79 42.64 -20.81
CA PRO A 24 -44.55 41.42 -20.98
C PRO A 24 -45.16 41.05 -19.63
N THR A 25 -46.48 41.04 -19.56
CA THR A 25 -47.25 40.56 -18.41
C THR A 25 -46.82 39.12 -18.09
N ALA A 26 -46.33 38.91 -16.86
CA ALA A 26 -45.92 37.60 -16.39
C ALA A 26 -47.09 36.60 -16.46
N PRO A 27 -46.90 35.38 -16.98
CA PRO A 27 -47.92 34.34 -16.86
C PRO A 27 -48.01 33.90 -15.39
N ASP A 28 -49.24 33.63 -14.94
CA ASP A 28 -49.55 33.12 -13.60
C ASP A 28 -48.68 31.89 -13.24
N PRO A 29 -48.29 31.72 -11.95
CA PRO A 29 -47.49 30.58 -11.53
C PRO A 29 -48.28 29.29 -11.72
N VAL A 30 -47.87 28.48 -12.70
CA VAL A 30 -48.35 27.12 -12.88
C VAL A 30 -47.94 26.31 -11.66
N ALA A 31 -48.93 25.78 -10.93
CA ALA A 31 -48.70 24.88 -9.81
C ALA A 31 -47.85 23.68 -10.26
N PRO A 32 -46.89 23.21 -9.43
CA PRO A 32 -46.05 22.09 -9.81
C PRO A 32 -46.90 20.82 -10.02
N PRO A 33 -46.59 19.99 -11.03
CA PRO A 33 -47.27 18.72 -11.21
C PRO A 33 -47.08 17.84 -9.98
N VAL A 34 -48.18 17.25 -9.51
CA VAL A 34 -48.17 16.23 -8.44
C VAL A 34 -47.32 15.05 -8.92
N PRO A 35 -46.33 14.57 -8.15
CA PRO A 35 -45.54 13.40 -8.54
C PRO A 35 -46.44 12.17 -8.61
N ASP A 36 -46.32 11.39 -9.68
CA ASP A 36 -46.94 10.08 -9.78
C ASP A 36 -46.52 9.19 -8.58
N PRO A 37 -47.43 8.38 -8.01
CA PRO A 37 -47.08 7.45 -6.96
C PRO A 37 -46.04 6.45 -7.50
N ALA A 38 -44.91 6.36 -6.80
CA ALA A 38 -43.81 5.47 -7.14
C ALA A 38 -44.29 4.01 -7.31
N PRO A 39 -43.78 3.26 -8.31
CA PRO A 39 -44.07 1.83 -8.44
C PRO A 39 -43.68 1.09 -7.15
N ALA A 40 -44.57 0.23 -6.67
CA ALA A 40 -44.33 -0.58 -5.48
C ALA A 40 -43.05 -1.43 -5.65
N ALA A 41 -42.16 -1.35 -4.66
CA ALA A 41 -40.92 -2.11 -4.63
C ALA A 41 -41.21 -3.62 -4.65
N PRO A 42 -40.41 -4.43 -5.38
CA PRO A 42 -40.55 -5.89 -5.35
C PRO A 42 -40.27 -6.43 -3.94
N PRO A 43 -40.96 -7.51 -3.51
CA PRO A 43 -40.78 -8.07 -2.18
C PRO A 43 -39.35 -8.56 -1.97
N ALA A 44 -38.78 -8.26 -0.80
CA ALA A 44 -37.44 -8.66 -0.42
C ALA A 44 -37.29 -10.20 -0.41
N PRO A 45 -36.14 -10.74 -0.84
CA PRO A 45 -35.88 -12.18 -0.77
C PRO A 45 -35.84 -12.66 0.69
N PRO A 46 -36.26 -13.90 0.98
CA PRO A 46 -36.30 -14.43 2.33
C PRO A 46 -34.89 -14.52 2.93
N VAL A 47 -34.76 -14.03 4.16
CA VAL A 47 -33.52 -14.03 4.94
C VAL A 47 -33.18 -15.47 5.32
N PRO A 48 -31.97 -15.98 5.04
CA PRO A 48 -31.55 -17.31 5.50
C PRO A 48 -31.46 -17.35 7.03
N PRO A 49 -31.78 -18.50 7.68
CA PRO A 49 -31.75 -18.62 9.14
C PRO A 49 -30.34 -18.43 9.69
N VAL A 50 -30.24 -17.62 10.74
CA VAL A 50 -29.00 -17.33 11.47
C VAL A 50 -28.54 -18.58 12.22
N PRO A 51 -27.29 -19.05 12.05
CA PRO A 51 -26.74 -20.15 12.86
C PRO A 51 -26.65 -19.75 14.34
N PRO A 52 -26.91 -20.67 15.29
CA PRO A 52 -26.80 -20.36 16.72
C PRO A 52 -25.37 -19.99 17.09
N ALA A 53 -25.24 -18.97 17.95
CA ALA A 53 -23.97 -18.45 18.41
C ALA A 53 -23.17 -19.51 19.20
N PRO A 54 -21.83 -19.58 19.03
CA PRO A 54 -21.00 -20.47 19.83
C PRO A 54 -20.96 -20.03 21.29
N PRO A 55 -20.87 -20.97 22.26
CA PRO A 55 -20.88 -20.66 23.67
C PRO A 55 -19.67 -19.81 24.08
N ALA A 56 -19.91 -18.85 24.97
CA ALA A 56 -18.92 -17.93 25.47
C ALA A 56 -17.79 -18.66 26.25
N PRO A 57 -16.52 -18.24 26.12
CA PRO A 57 -15.43 -18.82 26.90
C PRO A 57 -15.56 -18.44 28.39
N PRO A 58 -15.17 -19.35 29.31
CA PRO A 58 -15.25 -19.09 30.74
C PRO A 58 -14.29 -17.97 31.16
N ALA A 59 -14.73 -17.14 32.13
CA ALA A 59 -13.97 -16.03 32.68
C ALA A 59 -12.68 -16.50 33.39
N PRO A 60 -11.57 -15.74 33.35
CA PRO A 60 -10.32 -16.15 33.98
C PRO A 60 -10.42 -16.05 35.52
N SER A 61 -10.11 -17.15 36.22
CA SER A 61 -9.89 -17.12 37.67
C SER A 61 -8.52 -16.52 37.96
N TYR A 62 -8.48 -15.43 38.73
CA TYR A 62 -7.23 -14.82 39.19
C TYR A 62 -6.53 -15.72 40.22
N GLY A 63 -5.27 -16.09 39.94
CA GLY A 63 -4.32 -16.57 40.95
C GLY A 63 -3.61 -17.88 40.65
N GLN A 64 -2.70 -17.90 39.66
CA GLN A 64 -1.55 -18.83 39.65
C GLN A 64 -0.31 -18.17 39.00
N PRO A 65 0.93 -18.53 39.40
CA PRO A 65 2.15 -17.89 38.93
C PRO A 65 2.47 -18.25 37.46
N PRO A 66 3.28 -17.46 36.73
CA PRO A 66 3.52 -17.68 35.30
C PRO A 66 4.26 -19.00 35.03
N ALA A 67 3.66 -19.84 34.19
CA ALA A 67 4.35 -20.99 33.60
C ALA A 67 5.37 -20.50 32.56
N GLY A 68 6.60 -21.04 32.63
CA GLY A 68 7.69 -20.72 31.70
C GLY A 68 7.40 -21.14 30.25
N PRO A 69 8.21 -20.65 29.28
CA PRO A 69 7.98 -20.88 27.87
C PRO A 69 8.11 -22.38 27.50
N PRO A 70 7.33 -22.87 26.51
CA PRO A 70 7.37 -24.26 26.08
C PRO A 70 8.69 -24.59 25.34
N PRO A 71 9.23 -25.82 25.49
CA PRO A 71 10.45 -26.23 24.79
C PRO A 71 10.21 -26.39 23.28
N ALA A 72 11.21 -26.00 22.49
CA ALA A 72 11.20 -26.07 21.02
C ALA A 72 11.24 -27.54 20.51
N PRO A 73 10.73 -27.83 19.30
CA PRO A 73 10.72 -29.19 18.74
C PRO A 73 12.15 -29.64 18.38
N ALA A 74 12.60 -30.74 18.99
CA ALA A 74 13.84 -31.41 18.64
C ALA A 74 13.65 -32.22 17.34
N TYR A 75 14.26 -31.77 16.24
CA TYR A 75 14.35 -32.52 15.00
C TYR A 75 15.60 -33.41 15.00
N GLY A 76 15.40 -34.71 14.83
CA GLY A 76 16.39 -35.65 14.29
C GLY A 76 16.93 -36.72 15.25
N GLN A 77 16.25 -37.87 15.33
CA GLN A 77 16.92 -39.15 15.57
C GLN A 77 16.27 -40.28 14.73
N PRO A 78 17.05 -41.21 14.16
CA PRO A 78 16.54 -42.36 13.40
C PRO A 78 16.10 -43.51 14.33
N PRO A 79 15.20 -44.41 13.88
CA PRO A 79 14.52 -45.36 14.76
C PRO A 79 15.34 -46.64 14.99
N ALA A 80 15.46 -47.07 16.26
CA ALA A 80 15.83 -48.44 16.62
C ALA A 80 14.70 -49.03 17.45
N GLY A 81 14.16 -50.17 16.99
CA GLY A 81 13.03 -50.85 17.62
C GLY A 81 13.28 -52.34 17.84
N TYR A 82 12.63 -52.84 18.91
CA TYR A 82 12.31 -54.22 19.34
C TYR A 82 13.22 -54.90 20.42
N PRO A 83 12.64 -55.74 21.32
CA PRO A 83 12.70 -55.63 22.79
C PRO A 83 13.34 -56.88 23.47
N PRO A 84 13.45 -56.96 24.82
CA PRO A 84 14.35 -57.91 25.48
C PRO A 84 13.71 -59.26 25.80
N GLN A 85 14.53 -60.33 25.77
CA GLN A 85 14.17 -61.67 26.22
C GLN A 85 14.92 -62.00 27.53
N ALA A 86 14.19 -62.50 28.53
CA ALA A 86 14.68 -62.85 29.87
C ALA A 86 15.27 -64.27 29.94
N SER A 87 16.26 -64.50 30.84
CA SER A 87 16.40 -65.72 31.67
C SER A 87 17.56 -65.66 32.69
N PRO A 88 17.53 -66.49 33.78
CA PRO A 88 18.18 -66.23 35.08
C PRO A 88 19.21 -67.30 35.56
N TYR A 89 19.83 -67.08 36.74
CA TYR A 89 20.77 -67.93 37.54
C TYR A 89 22.23 -68.05 37.00
N GLY A 90 23.35 -68.03 37.73
CA GLY A 90 23.77 -67.98 39.15
C GLY A 90 25.27 -68.43 39.23
N GLN A 91 25.96 -68.25 40.39
CA GLN A 91 27.31 -68.79 40.82
C GLN A 91 28.56 -67.83 40.73
N PRO A 92 29.63 -67.97 41.59
CA PRO A 92 30.02 -66.97 42.61
C PRO A 92 31.48 -66.41 42.55
N ALA A 93 31.80 -65.48 43.49
CA ALA A 93 33.03 -64.67 43.76
C ALA A 93 34.34 -65.50 44.04
N PRO A 94 35.60 -64.96 44.22
CA PRO A 94 35.97 -63.77 45.06
C PRO A 94 37.30 -62.97 44.78
N GLY A 95 37.44 -61.78 45.41
CA GLY A 95 38.69 -61.36 46.07
C GLY A 95 39.33 -59.99 45.68
N GLY A 96 39.55 -59.12 46.69
CA GLY A 96 40.71 -58.17 46.70
C GLY A 96 40.49 -56.71 47.15
N TYR A 97 40.49 -56.47 48.47
CA TYR A 97 40.84 -55.28 49.31
C TYR A 97 40.71 -53.79 48.86
N PRO A 98 40.45 -52.84 49.81
CA PRO A 98 40.03 -51.45 49.54
C PRO A 98 41.17 -50.40 49.65
N PRO A 99 41.03 -49.20 49.02
CA PRO A 99 41.77 -48.00 49.42
C PRO A 99 40.88 -46.79 49.88
N PRO A 100 41.50 -45.79 50.55
CA PRO A 100 40.92 -44.93 51.61
C PRO A 100 40.25 -43.62 51.10
N PRO A 101 39.54 -42.85 51.98
CA PRO A 101 38.75 -41.69 51.58
C PRO A 101 39.61 -40.46 51.19
N PRO A 102 39.20 -39.65 50.19
CA PRO A 102 39.88 -38.40 49.88
C PRO A 102 39.52 -37.28 50.87
N PRO A 103 40.51 -36.48 51.34
CA PRO A 103 40.27 -35.30 52.17
C PRO A 103 39.83 -34.08 51.32
N PRO A 104 39.05 -33.13 51.88
CA PRO A 104 38.66 -31.90 51.20
C PRO A 104 39.70 -30.79 51.44
N GLY A 105 40.18 -30.11 50.40
CA GLY A 105 41.16 -29.03 50.60
C GLY A 105 41.57 -28.25 49.35
N TYR A 106 41.11 -27.01 49.33
CA TYR A 106 41.41 -25.87 48.46
C TYR A 106 42.88 -25.66 48.05
N GLY A 107 43.07 -25.36 46.76
CA GLY A 107 44.00 -24.35 46.24
C GLY A 107 45.49 -24.71 46.14
N GLN A 108 46.00 -24.82 44.91
CA GLN A 108 47.25 -24.18 44.48
C GLN A 108 47.44 -24.34 42.96
N GLY A 109 47.85 -23.26 42.29
CA GLY A 109 47.98 -23.17 40.85
C GLY A 109 49.23 -23.86 40.29
N ALA A 110 49.13 -24.30 39.03
CA ALA A 110 50.25 -24.69 38.19
C ALA A 110 50.24 -23.87 36.87
N PRO A 111 51.39 -23.47 36.32
CA PRO A 111 51.47 -22.52 35.22
C PRO A 111 51.44 -23.22 33.86
N GLY A 112 50.74 -22.62 32.90
CA GLY A 112 51.02 -22.81 31.47
C GLY A 112 50.36 -24.01 30.80
N ALA A 113 49.05 -23.92 30.57
CA ALA A 113 48.41 -24.56 29.44
C ALA A 113 47.53 -23.51 28.76
N TYR A 114 47.94 -23.03 27.59
CA TYR A 114 47.10 -22.18 26.75
C TYR A 114 45.80 -22.93 26.45
N PRO A 115 44.62 -22.38 26.74
CA PRO A 115 43.37 -22.93 26.22
C PRO A 115 43.42 -22.87 24.70
N PRO A 116 42.95 -23.91 23.98
CA PRO A 116 42.80 -23.81 22.53
C PRO A 116 41.92 -22.59 22.21
N PRO A 117 42.20 -21.84 21.12
CA PRO A 117 41.42 -20.66 20.79
C PRO A 117 39.96 -21.06 20.72
N VAL A 118 39.19 -20.51 21.65
CA VAL A 118 37.73 -20.62 21.65
C VAL A 118 37.33 -19.95 20.34
N GLY A 119 37.01 -20.77 19.34
CA GLY A 119 36.43 -20.32 18.10
C GLY A 119 35.11 -19.66 18.45
N GLY A 120 35.19 -18.35 18.72
CA GLY A 120 34.04 -17.51 18.92
C GLY A 120 33.28 -17.50 17.61
N TYR A 121 32.37 -18.47 17.44
CA TYR A 121 31.17 -18.19 16.70
C TYR A 121 30.57 -16.98 17.39
N GLY A 122 30.74 -15.82 16.74
CA GLY A 122 29.98 -14.65 17.11
C GLY A 122 28.50 -15.06 17.23
N PRO A 123 27.72 -14.38 18.09
CA PRO A 123 26.28 -14.62 18.16
C PRO A 123 25.73 -14.67 16.73
N PRO A 124 24.82 -15.62 16.41
CA PRO A 124 24.31 -15.78 15.06
C PRO A 124 23.94 -14.41 14.53
N VAL A 125 24.58 -14.00 13.44
CA VAL A 125 24.32 -12.70 12.82
C VAL A 125 22.83 -12.68 12.54
N GLN A 126 22.07 -11.91 13.34
CA GLN A 126 20.65 -11.74 13.11
C GLN A 126 20.52 -11.19 11.70
N ALA A 127 19.92 -11.99 10.82
CA ALA A 127 19.81 -11.63 9.43
C ALA A 127 19.09 -10.29 9.35
N SER A 128 19.70 -9.35 8.60
CA SER A 128 19.18 -8.00 8.49
C SER A 128 17.78 -8.09 7.88
N PRO A 129 16.74 -7.49 8.51
CA PRO A 129 15.36 -7.50 7.99
C PRO A 129 15.29 -7.01 6.53
N ILE A 130 16.19 -6.11 6.17
CA ILE A 130 16.33 -5.52 4.84
C ILE A 130 16.87 -6.55 3.86
N GLY A 131 17.98 -7.22 4.22
CA GLY A 131 18.60 -8.25 3.38
C GLY A 131 17.66 -9.42 3.13
N GLU A 132 16.91 -9.83 4.14
CA GLU A 132 15.88 -10.85 4.01
C GLU A 132 14.74 -10.40 3.08
N ALA A 133 14.26 -9.16 3.20
CA ALA A 133 13.22 -8.62 2.34
C ALA A 133 13.61 -8.66 0.85
N TYR A 134 14.81 -8.20 0.50
CA TYR A 134 15.27 -8.22 -0.89
C TYR A 134 15.59 -9.63 -1.39
N SER A 135 16.17 -10.49 -0.53
CA SER A 135 16.40 -11.90 -0.87
C SER A 135 15.09 -12.63 -1.14
N TYR A 136 14.06 -12.36 -0.33
CA TYR A 136 12.71 -12.86 -0.51
C TYR A 136 12.11 -12.35 -1.83
N GLY A 137 12.17 -11.02 -2.06
CA GLY A 137 11.66 -10.40 -3.28
C GLY A 137 12.30 -10.99 -4.54
N TRP A 138 13.62 -11.18 -4.53
CA TRP A 138 14.35 -11.83 -5.62
C TRP A 138 13.93 -13.29 -5.83
N ARG A 139 13.82 -14.08 -4.75
CA ARG A 139 13.41 -15.50 -4.82
C ARG A 139 11.99 -15.65 -5.36
N LYS A 140 11.04 -14.83 -4.92
CA LYS A 140 9.66 -14.87 -5.41
C LYS A 140 9.55 -14.34 -6.84
N PHE A 141 10.36 -13.34 -7.20
CA PHE A 141 10.45 -12.88 -8.58
C PHE A 141 10.98 -13.97 -9.53
N THR A 142 11.98 -14.76 -9.15
CA THR A 142 12.45 -15.85 -10.04
C THR A 142 11.44 -16.99 -10.17
N GLN A 143 10.52 -17.14 -9.21
CA GLN A 143 9.44 -18.14 -9.24
C GLN A 143 8.23 -17.68 -10.07
N SER A 144 7.79 -16.42 -9.90
CA SER A 144 6.53 -15.92 -10.48
C SER A 144 6.64 -14.55 -11.17
N GLY A 145 7.84 -14.02 -11.34
CA GLY A 145 8.10 -12.67 -11.87
C GLY A 145 7.64 -12.48 -13.31
N GLY A 146 7.59 -13.54 -14.11
CA GLY A 146 7.02 -13.50 -15.47
C GLY A 146 5.57 -13.01 -15.48
N LEU A 147 4.76 -13.40 -14.49
CA LEU A 147 3.37 -12.93 -14.35
C LEU A 147 3.31 -11.44 -13.99
N PHE A 148 4.19 -10.98 -13.10
CA PHE A 148 4.28 -9.57 -12.74
C PHE A 148 4.67 -8.71 -13.95
N ILE A 149 5.64 -9.15 -14.76
CA ILE A 149 6.06 -8.44 -15.97
C ILE A 149 4.92 -8.43 -16.99
N LEU A 150 4.29 -9.58 -17.25
CA LEU A 150 3.19 -9.67 -18.21
C LEU A 150 2.01 -8.78 -17.79
N ALA A 151 1.61 -8.83 -16.52
CA ALA A 151 0.57 -7.97 -15.98
C ALA A 151 0.96 -6.49 -16.07
N ALA A 152 2.23 -6.16 -15.80
CA ALA A 152 2.71 -4.77 -15.86
C ALA A 152 2.67 -4.24 -17.29
N LEU A 153 3.05 -5.04 -18.29
CA LEU A 153 2.95 -4.67 -19.69
C LEU A 153 1.49 -4.45 -20.13
N VAL A 154 0.56 -5.31 -19.71
CA VAL A 154 -0.86 -5.13 -20.05
C VAL A 154 -1.44 -3.88 -19.40
N TRP A 155 -1.14 -3.63 -18.12
CA TRP A 155 -1.55 -2.40 -17.45
C TRP A 155 -0.89 -1.16 -18.04
N PHE A 156 0.37 -1.24 -18.48
CA PHE A 156 1.07 -0.16 -19.16
C PHE A 156 0.40 0.20 -20.50
N VAL A 157 0.07 -0.80 -21.32
CA VAL A 157 -0.67 -0.60 -22.57
C VAL A 157 -2.06 -0.02 -22.29
N ALA A 158 -2.80 -0.57 -21.31
CA ALA A 158 -4.11 -0.06 -20.92
C ALA A 158 -4.05 1.40 -20.45
N ALA A 159 -3.03 1.75 -19.65
CA ALA A 159 -2.80 3.12 -19.19
C ALA A 159 -2.48 4.06 -20.37
N ILE A 160 -1.64 3.64 -21.33
CA ILE A 160 -1.36 4.44 -22.54
C ILE A 160 -2.65 4.71 -23.31
N ILE A 161 -3.50 3.69 -23.52
CA ILE A 161 -4.75 3.84 -24.25
C ILE A 161 -5.68 4.81 -23.51
N LEU A 162 -5.88 4.60 -22.22
CA LEU A 162 -6.71 5.47 -21.37
C LEU A 162 -6.23 6.92 -21.40
N LEU A 163 -4.93 7.14 -21.17
CA LEU A 163 -4.34 8.47 -21.16
C LEU A 163 -4.36 9.12 -22.54
N SER A 164 -4.22 8.34 -23.61
CA SER A 164 -4.35 8.87 -24.98
C SER A 164 -5.75 9.37 -25.29
N ILE A 165 -6.78 8.62 -24.87
CA ILE A 165 -8.17 9.03 -25.01
C ILE A 165 -8.44 10.29 -24.19
N VAL A 166 -8.05 10.30 -22.91
CA VAL A 166 -8.25 11.44 -22.01
C VAL A 166 -7.49 12.67 -22.51
N GLY A 167 -6.24 12.51 -22.93
CA GLY A 167 -5.40 13.57 -23.48
C GLY A 167 -5.97 14.15 -24.77
N ALA A 168 -6.55 13.31 -25.64
CA ALA A 168 -7.20 13.76 -26.88
C ALA A 168 -8.52 14.51 -26.63
N ILE A 169 -9.34 14.05 -25.67
CA ILE A 169 -10.64 14.68 -25.34
C ILE A 169 -10.45 15.99 -24.59
N PHE A 170 -9.55 16.01 -23.60
CA PHE A 170 -9.40 17.14 -22.68
C PHE A 170 -8.21 18.03 -23.01
N GLY A 171 -7.43 17.75 -24.05
CA GLY A 171 -6.26 18.56 -24.41
C GLY A 171 -5.06 18.38 -23.46
N GLY A 172 -5.02 17.29 -22.68
CA GLY A 172 -3.98 17.02 -21.67
C GLY A 172 -2.55 16.88 -22.24
N PHE A 173 -2.40 16.77 -23.57
CA PHE A 173 -1.10 16.69 -24.24
C PHE A 173 -0.45 18.04 -24.55
N GLY A 174 -1.15 19.17 -24.39
CA GLY A 174 -0.58 20.46 -24.77
C GLY A 174 0.72 20.80 -24.05
N ALA A 175 1.05 20.20 -22.90
CA ALA A 175 2.33 20.41 -22.21
C ALA A 175 3.51 19.78 -22.98
N LEU A 176 3.24 18.74 -23.76
CA LEU A 176 4.24 18.08 -24.62
C LEU A 176 4.44 18.84 -25.94
N PHE A 177 3.38 19.48 -26.44
CA PHE A 177 3.38 20.13 -27.76
C PHE A 177 3.65 21.64 -27.71
N TYR A 178 3.42 22.28 -26.56
CA TYR A 178 3.57 23.72 -26.35
C TYR A 178 4.23 24.03 -24.99
N PRO A 179 5.52 23.66 -24.82
CA PRO A 179 6.23 23.85 -23.55
C PRO A 179 6.43 25.34 -23.18
N ASP A 180 6.45 26.24 -24.18
CA ASP A 180 6.74 27.67 -23.98
C ASP A 180 5.50 28.51 -23.66
N GLY A 181 4.30 27.92 -23.72
CA GLY A 181 3.07 28.52 -23.19
C GLY A 181 2.59 29.80 -23.88
N ASP A 182 3.14 30.18 -25.03
CA ASP A 182 2.70 31.36 -25.80
C ASP A 182 1.34 31.10 -26.45
N MET A 183 0.28 31.25 -25.66
CA MET A 183 -1.10 31.00 -26.03
C MET A 183 -2.00 32.10 -25.45
N SER A 184 -3.07 32.43 -26.17
CA SER A 184 -4.08 33.38 -25.65
C SER A 184 -4.66 32.89 -24.32
N ALA A 185 -5.02 33.82 -23.42
CA ALA A 185 -5.48 33.49 -22.07
C ALA A 185 -6.64 32.48 -22.03
N GLY A 186 -7.58 32.55 -23.00
CA GLY A 186 -8.68 31.59 -23.10
C GLY A 186 -8.22 30.17 -23.47
N ILE A 187 -7.24 30.06 -24.37
CA ILE A 187 -6.62 28.77 -24.75
C ILE A 187 -5.77 28.23 -23.59
N GLN A 188 -5.04 29.11 -22.89
CA GLN A 188 -4.23 28.73 -21.73
C GLN A 188 -5.09 28.21 -20.56
N LEU A 189 -6.25 28.82 -20.29
CA LEU A 189 -7.18 28.34 -19.26
C LEU A 189 -7.80 26.99 -19.63
N GLY A 190 -8.25 26.83 -20.89
CA GLY A 190 -8.77 25.55 -21.38
C GLY A 190 -7.72 24.44 -21.30
N PHE A 191 -6.47 24.74 -21.67
CA PHE A 191 -5.34 23.82 -21.60
C PHE A 191 -4.96 23.45 -20.15
N SER A 192 -5.04 24.41 -19.23
CA SER A 192 -4.75 24.21 -17.81
C SER A 192 -5.78 23.29 -17.14
N LEU A 193 -7.07 23.47 -17.44
CA LEU A 193 -8.13 22.55 -17.01
C LEU A 193 -7.93 21.15 -17.62
N GLY A 194 -7.58 21.09 -18.90
CA GLY A 194 -7.27 19.85 -19.61
C GLY A 194 -6.14 19.04 -18.98
N THR A 195 -5.03 19.73 -18.67
CA THR A 195 -3.87 19.15 -18.00
C THR A 195 -4.19 18.71 -16.58
N PHE A 196 -5.02 19.47 -15.86
CA PHE A 196 -5.48 19.09 -14.53
C PHE A 196 -6.32 17.80 -14.57
N VAL A 197 -7.30 17.71 -15.47
CA VAL A 197 -8.11 16.50 -15.65
C VAL A 197 -7.25 15.31 -16.04
N PHE A 198 -6.34 15.49 -17.01
CA PHE A 198 -5.41 14.44 -17.42
C PHE A 198 -4.55 13.96 -16.25
N SER A 199 -3.98 14.87 -15.46
CA SER A 199 -3.14 14.54 -14.31
C SER A 199 -3.93 13.81 -13.22
N ALA A 200 -5.16 14.23 -12.95
CA ALA A 200 -6.04 13.57 -12.00
C ALA A 200 -6.38 12.13 -12.44
N VAL A 201 -6.73 11.94 -13.71
CA VAL A 201 -7.01 10.60 -14.27
C VAL A 201 -5.76 9.73 -14.24
N ALA A 202 -4.59 10.27 -14.59
CA ALA A 202 -3.32 9.56 -14.53
C ALA A 202 -2.97 9.13 -13.10
N ALA A 203 -3.14 10.01 -12.12
CA ALA A 203 -2.91 9.69 -10.71
C ALA A 203 -3.85 8.57 -10.23
N ILE A 204 -5.15 8.69 -10.50
CA ILE A 204 -6.14 7.68 -10.11
C ILE A 204 -5.81 6.32 -10.75
N ALA A 205 -5.56 6.29 -12.06
CA ALA A 205 -5.19 5.06 -12.77
C ALA A 205 -3.90 4.45 -12.19
N GLY A 206 -2.88 5.28 -11.93
CA GLY A 206 -1.63 4.85 -11.32
C GLY A 206 -1.82 4.21 -9.94
N TYR A 207 -2.64 4.81 -9.08
CA TYR A 207 -2.94 4.25 -7.76
C TYR A 207 -3.77 2.97 -7.82
N LEU A 208 -4.71 2.85 -8.76
CA LEU A 208 -5.48 1.62 -8.97
C LEU A 208 -4.59 0.47 -9.43
N ILE A 209 -3.68 0.74 -10.37
CA ILE A 209 -2.66 -0.21 -10.81
C ILE A 209 -1.79 -0.60 -9.60
N GLN A 210 -1.23 0.38 -8.89
CA GLN A 210 -0.41 0.14 -7.71
C GLN A 210 -1.14 -0.75 -6.68
N ALA A 211 -2.42 -0.51 -6.42
CA ALA A 211 -3.21 -1.31 -5.51
C ALA A 211 -3.38 -2.76 -5.96
N ALA A 212 -3.62 -3.00 -7.26
CA ALA A 212 -3.70 -4.35 -7.81
C ALA A 212 -2.38 -5.12 -7.64
N PHE A 213 -1.25 -4.45 -7.89
CA PHE A 213 0.08 -5.02 -7.71
C PHE A 213 0.43 -5.29 -6.24
N ILE A 214 0.07 -4.38 -5.33
CA ILE A 214 0.22 -4.59 -3.88
C ILE A 214 -0.57 -5.82 -3.43
N ARG A 215 -1.82 -5.97 -3.91
CA ARG A 215 -2.63 -7.15 -3.60
C ARG A 215 -1.95 -8.43 -4.07
N ALA A 216 -1.51 -8.47 -5.33
CA ALA A 216 -0.81 -9.64 -5.86
C ALA A 216 0.47 -9.96 -5.06
N ALA A 217 1.22 -8.93 -4.62
CA ALA A 217 2.39 -9.14 -3.78
C ALA A 217 2.05 -9.70 -2.39
N LEU A 218 0.96 -9.22 -1.78
CA LEU A 218 0.45 -9.76 -0.50
C LEU A 218 0.00 -11.23 -0.65
N ASP A 219 -0.70 -11.55 -1.72
CA ASP A 219 -1.11 -12.93 -2.06
C ASP A 219 0.10 -13.87 -2.12
N VAL A 220 1.22 -13.43 -2.70
CA VAL A 220 2.48 -14.20 -2.73
C VAL A 220 3.05 -14.40 -1.32
N THR A 221 3.03 -13.37 -0.48
CA THR A 221 3.47 -13.50 0.93
C THR A 221 2.56 -14.39 1.77
N GLU A 222 1.32 -14.62 1.33
CA GLU A 222 0.38 -15.56 1.97
C GLU A 222 0.49 -16.99 1.42
N GLY A 223 1.37 -17.22 0.44
CA GLY A 223 1.53 -18.53 -0.20
C GLY A 223 0.42 -18.90 -1.17
N ARG A 224 -0.41 -17.93 -1.60
CA ARG A 224 -1.39 -18.16 -2.67
C ARG A 224 -0.67 -18.33 -4.01
N GLN A 225 -1.15 -19.24 -4.84
CA GLN A 225 -0.71 -19.33 -6.23
C GLN A 225 -1.28 -18.16 -7.01
N LEU A 226 -0.41 -17.35 -7.60
CA LEU A 226 -0.83 -16.27 -8.48
C LEU A 226 -1.28 -16.81 -9.83
N SER A 227 -2.46 -16.36 -10.25
CA SER A 227 -2.92 -16.47 -11.63
C SER A 227 -2.87 -15.10 -12.31
N PHE A 228 -2.78 -15.08 -13.64
CA PHE A 228 -2.77 -13.83 -14.40
C PHE A 228 -4.02 -12.97 -14.14
N GLY A 229 -5.17 -13.60 -13.89
CA GLY A 229 -6.42 -12.90 -13.59
C GLY A 229 -6.43 -12.15 -12.26
N ASP A 230 -5.55 -12.50 -11.31
CA ASP A 230 -5.54 -11.88 -9.98
C ASP A 230 -5.08 -10.42 -10.02
N PHE A 231 -4.28 -10.04 -11.02
CA PHE A 231 -3.85 -8.66 -11.25
C PHE A 231 -4.97 -7.74 -11.79
N PHE A 232 -6.12 -8.30 -12.16
CA PHE A 232 -7.28 -7.56 -12.68
C PHE A 232 -8.49 -7.63 -11.76
N LYS A 233 -8.41 -8.35 -10.65
CA LYS A 233 -9.47 -8.40 -9.65
C LYS A 233 -9.47 -7.10 -8.84
N ILE A 234 -10.48 -6.27 -9.08
CA ILE A 234 -10.68 -5.04 -8.31
C ILE A 234 -11.21 -5.42 -6.93
N VAL A 235 -10.32 -5.43 -5.94
CA VAL A 235 -10.70 -5.69 -4.56
C VAL A 235 -11.23 -4.39 -3.94
N GLU A 236 -12.54 -4.32 -3.68
CA GLU A 236 -13.22 -3.21 -2.99
C GLU A 236 -12.80 -1.81 -3.49
N PRO A 237 -13.32 -1.36 -4.64
CA PRO A 237 -12.89 -0.11 -5.24
C PRO A 237 -13.10 1.11 -4.34
N GLY A 238 -14.09 1.09 -3.43
CA GLY A 238 -14.45 2.25 -2.60
C GLY A 238 -13.29 2.82 -1.76
N PRO A 239 -12.74 2.08 -0.78
CA PRO A 239 -11.65 2.57 0.06
C PRO A 239 -10.36 2.86 -0.72
N VAL A 240 -10.05 2.07 -1.75
CA VAL A 240 -8.86 2.26 -2.61
C VAL A 240 -8.98 3.53 -3.44
N ILE A 241 -10.12 3.77 -4.09
CA ILE A 241 -10.38 4.99 -4.87
C ILE A 241 -10.36 6.20 -3.94
N LEU A 242 -10.96 6.12 -2.75
CA LEU A 242 -10.96 7.24 -1.81
C LEU A 242 -9.53 7.56 -1.35
N THR A 243 -8.71 6.55 -1.07
CA THR A 243 -7.30 6.72 -0.73
C THR A 243 -6.52 7.33 -1.89
N ALA A 244 -6.71 6.82 -3.11
CA ALA A 244 -6.11 7.33 -4.33
C ALA A 244 -6.46 8.81 -4.56
N LEU A 245 -7.72 9.20 -4.33
CA LEU A 245 -8.18 10.57 -4.47
C LEU A 245 -7.53 11.49 -3.43
N ILE A 246 -7.50 11.07 -2.15
CA ILE A 246 -6.84 11.84 -1.09
C ILE A 246 -5.37 12.03 -1.41
N LEU A 247 -4.66 10.97 -1.80
CA LEU A 247 -3.24 11.06 -2.15
C LEU A 247 -3.00 11.85 -3.43
N ALA A 248 -3.89 11.80 -4.41
CA ALA A 248 -3.81 12.65 -5.59
C ALA A 248 -3.89 14.13 -5.22
N VAL A 249 -4.82 14.52 -4.33
CA VAL A 249 -4.93 15.89 -3.83
C VAL A 249 -3.71 16.28 -3.01
N VAL A 250 -3.24 15.42 -2.10
CA VAL A 250 -2.03 15.68 -1.31
C VAL A 250 -0.84 15.93 -2.22
N ASN A 251 -0.61 15.08 -3.22
CA ASN A 251 0.49 15.25 -4.17
C ASN A 251 0.31 16.48 -5.06
N ALA A 252 -0.92 16.80 -5.49
CA ALA A 252 -1.19 18.01 -6.26
C ALA A 252 -0.83 19.27 -5.46
N VAL A 253 -1.23 19.35 -4.19
CA VAL A 253 -0.87 20.47 -3.30
C VAL A 253 0.63 20.55 -3.08
N LEU A 254 1.29 19.42 -2.85
CA LEU A 254 2.75 19.37 -2.66
C LEU A 254 3.52 19.86 -3.89
N ASN A 255 3.02 19.60 -5.10
CA ASN A 255 3.64 20.06 -6.35
C ASN A 255 3.51 21.57 -6.58
N VAL A 256 2.54 22.24 -5.94
CA VAL A 256 2.35 23.70 -6.07
C VAL A 256 3.34 24.49 -5.19
N VAL A 257 3.90 23.88 -4.13
CA VAL A 257 4.81 24.54 -3.19
C VAL A 257 6.26 24.56 -3.75
N PRO A 258 6.80 25.70 -4.23
CA PRO A 258 8.14 25.74 -4.79
C PRO A 258 9.22 25.67 -3.69
N PHE A 259 10.43 25.21 -4.04
CA PHE A 259 11.64 25.14 -3.19
C PHE A 259 11.63 24.14 -2.01
N PHE A 260 10.62 24.15 -1.14
CA PHE A 260 10.50 23.19 -0.02
C PHE A 260 9.65 21.96 -0.36
N GLY A 261 8.87 22.02 -1.44
CA GLY A 261 7.97 20.94 -1.85
C GLY A 261 8.68 19.61 -2.08
N GLY A 262 9.87 19.60 -2.68
CA GLY A 262 10.59 18.36 -2.99
C GLY A 262 10.99 17.55 -1.76
N LEU A 263 11.63 18.19 -0.77
CA LEU A 263 12.05 17.52 0.47
C LEU A 263 10.85 17.14 1.35
N ILE A 264 9.85 18.02 1.44
CA ILE A 264 8.62 17.73 2.18
C ILE A 264 7.86 16.58 1.51
N ALA A 265 7.73 16.58 0.19
CA ALA A 265 7.09 15.50 -0.55
C ALA A 265 7.84 14.18 -0.35
N LEU A 266 9.18 14.19 -0.39
CA LEU A 266 9.97 12.99 -0.11
C LEU A 266 9.71 12.46 1.31
N ALA A 267 9.70 13.34 2.32
CA ALA A 267 9.43 12.98 3.70
C ALA A 267 8.00 12.43 3.88
N VAL A 268 7.00 13.08 3.28
CA VAL A 268 5.59 12.63 3.32
C VAL A 268 5.45 11.27 2.64
N ASN A 269 6.03 11.07 1.45
CA ASN A 269 6.01 9.78 0.76
C ASN A 269 6.70 8.68 1.55
N PHE A 270 7.81 9.00 2.23
CA PHE A 270 8.49 8.07 3.13
C PHE A 270 7.61 7.68 4.32
N LEU A 271 7.00 8.65 5.00
CA LEU A 271 6.12 8.39 6.16
C LEU A 271 4.83 7.65 5.76
N LEU A 272 4.34 7.88 4.54
CA LEU A 272 3.13 7.27 4.00
C LEU A 272 3.40 6.00 3.16
N LEU A 273 4.64 5.48 3.18
CA LEU A 273 5.08 4.33 2.38
C LEU A 273 4.15 3.11 2.49
N PHE A 274 3.60 2.84 3.68
CA PHE A 274 2.75 1.68 3.94
C PHE A 274 1.25 1.96 3.85
N THR A 275 0.83 3.16 3.44
CA THR A 275 -0.59 3.55 3.44
C THR A 275 -1.46 2.61 2.61
N PHE A 276 -1.12 2.39 1.33
CA PHE A 276 -1.89 1.47 0.48
C PHE A 276 -1.85 0.02 1.00
N TRP A 277 -0.75 -0.40 1.62
CA TRP A 277 -0.60 -1.72 2.20
C TRP A 277 -1.60 -1.94 3.34
N PHE A 278 -1.78 -0.95 4.23
CA PHE A 278 -2.81 -1.00 5.27
C PHE A 278 -4.25 -0.96 4.73
N VAL A 279 -4.52 -0.16 3.69
CA VAL A 279 -5.84 -0.13 3.05
C VAL A 279 -6.19 -1.49 2.45
N ILE A 280 -5.24 -2.15 1.82
CA ILE A 280 -5.48 -3.39 1.06
C ILE A 280 -5.42 -4.64 1.95
N ASP A 281 -4.45 -4.71 2.86
CA ASP A 281 -4.25 -5.87 3.74
C ASP A 281 -5.17 -5.80 4.97
N LYS A 282 -5.22 -4.63 5.65
CA LYS A 282 -5.95 -4.45 6.91
C LYS A 282 -7.32 -3.79 6.75
N ARG A 283 -7.73 -3.44 5.53
CA ARG A 283 -9.03 -2.82 5.22
C ARG A 283 -9.31 -1.54 6.02
N LEU A 284 -8.27 -0.80 6.38
CA LEU A 284 -8.41 0.45 7.12
C LEU A 284 -8.99 1.55 6.22
N ALA A 285 -9.76 2.45 6.83
CA ALA A 285 -10.17 3.69 6.17
C ALA A 285 -8.92 4.53 5.80
N PRO A 286 -8.95 5.35 4.74
CA PRO A 286 -7.77 6.04 4.24
C PRO A 286 -7.00 6.86 5.29
N ILE A 287 -7.73 7.58 6.15
CA ILE A 287 -7.14 8.39 7.21
C ILE A 287 -6.45 7.52 8.27
N ASP A 288 -7.08 6.41 8.65
CA ASP A 288 -6.52 5.49 9.64
C ASP A 288 -5.33 4.72 9.07
N ALA A 289 -5.36 4.39 7.77
CA ALA A 289 -4.23 3.79 7.07
C ALA A 289 -3.02 4.74 7.01
N MET A 290 -3.22 6.03 6.76
CA MET A 290 -2.13 7.02 6.81
C MET A 290 -1.52 7.14 8.21
N LYS A 291 -2.36 7.16 9.25
CA LYS A 291 -1.90 7.17 10.65
C LYS A 291 -1.13 5.90 10.99
N ALA A 292 -1.63 4.74 10.59
CA ALA A 292 -0.98 3.44 10.80
C ALA A 292 0.36 3.37 10.06
N SER A 293 0.44 3.88 8.82
CA SER A 293 1.71 4.01 8.09
C SER A 293 2.71 4.86 8.85
N TYR A 294 2.30 6.07 9.28
CA TYR A 294 3.16 6.95 10.05
C TYR A 294 3.68 6.27 11.33
N GLN A 295 2.80 5.61 12.08
CA GLN A 295 3.17 4.88 13.31
C GLN A 295 4.13 3.73 13.03
N LEU A 296 3.89 2.94 11.99
CA LEU A 296 4.75 1.81 11.63
C LEU A 296 6.15 2.27 11.19
N VAL A 297 6.20 3.32 10.35
CA VAL A 297 7.47 3.91 9.87
C VAL A 297 8.24 4.55 11.03
N THR A 298 7.56 5.32 11.89
CA THR A 298 8.22 5.99 13.03
C THR A 298 8.70 5.02 14.11
N ALA A 299 7.97 3.93 14.35
CA ALA A 299 8.41 2.86 15.26
C ALA A 299 9.62 2.09 14.72
N ASN A 300 9.79 2.04 13.39
CA ASN A 300 10.85 1.27 12.71
C ASN A 300 11.71 2.15 11.80
N LEU A 301 12.04 3.37 12.22
CA LEU A 301 12.69 4.37 11.36
C LEU A 301 13.99 3.87 10.75
N SER A 302 14.87 3.28 11.55
CA SER A 302 16.19 2.83 11.10
C SER A 302 16.09 1.77 10.00
N THR A 303 15.17 0.82 10.17
CA THR A 303 14.98 -0.26 9.19
C THR A 303 14.29 0.27 7.93
N THR A 304 13.26 1.09 8.10
CA THR A 304 12.44 1.60 7.00
C THR A 304 13.20 2.61 6.15
N ILE A 305 13.99 3.50 6.76
CA ILE A 305 14.78 4.49 6.01
C ILE A 305 15.87 3.83 5.17
N LEU A 306 16.57 2.83 5.73
CA LEU A 306 17.58 2.08 5.00
C LEU A 306 16.95 1.25 3.87
N PHE A 307 15.80 0.62 4.13
CA PHE A 307 15.05 -0.07 3.09
C PHE A 307 14.64 0.88 1.96
N TYR A 308 14.11 2.06 2.30
CA TYR A 308 13.66 3.06 1.34
C TYR A 308 14.82 3.61 0.48
N LEU A 309 15.95 3.95 1.11
CA LEU A 309 17.15 4.38 0.38
C LEU A 309 17.71 3.29 -0.52
N LEU A 310 17.71 2.03 -0.07
CA LEU A 310 18.14 0.90 -0.89
C LEU A 310 17.17 0.66 -2.06
N SER A 311 15.86 0.83 -1.86
CA SER A 311 14.86 0.76 -2.93
C SER A 311 15.15 1.81 -4.00
N ILE A 312 15.43 3.05 -3.58
CA ILE A 312 15.82 4.14 -4.50
C ILE A 312 17.09 3.76 -5.27
N ALA A 313 18.12 3.25 -4.60
CA ALA A 313 19.37 2.83 -5.25
C ALA A 313 19.14 1.70 -6.27
N ILE A 314 18.28 0.73 -5.95
CA ILE A 314 17.90 -0.35 -6.87
C ILE A 314 17.14 0.20 -8.08
N PHE A 315 16.23 1.16 -7.90
CA PHE A 315 15.55 1.82 -9.02
C PHE A 315 16.51 2.62 -9.89
N ILE A 316 17.45 3.37 -9.30
CA ILE A 316 18.49 4.08 -10.04
C ILE A 316 19.34 3.09 -10.84
N GLY A 317 19.79 1.99 -10.22
CA GLY A 317 20.54 0.94 -10.90
C GLY A 317 19.75 0.31 -12.05
N GLY A 318 18.46 0.05 -11.85
CA GLY A 318 17.56 -0.46 -12.89
C GLY A 318 17.36 0.52 -14.05
N ALA A 319 17.29 1.82 -13.76
CA ALA A 319 17.17 2.88 -14.77
C ALA A 319 18.45 3.03 -15.60
N ILE A 320 19.63 2.95 -14.98
CA ILE A 320 20.93 2.99 -15.66
C ILE A 320 21.07 1.85 -16.68
N LEU A 321 20.46 0.69 -16.41
CA LEU A 321 20.39 -0.46 -17.32
C LEU A 321 19.33 -0.27 -18.45
N CYS A 322 19.26 0.93 -19.02
CA CYS A 322 18.38 1.32 -20.12
C CYS A 322 16.88 1.06 -19.85
N GLY A 323 16.45 1.14 -18.59
CA GLY A 323 15.05 0.92 -18.19
C GLY A 323 14.59 -0.55 -18.21
N VAL A 324 15.31 -1.47 -18.86
CA VAL A 324 15.01 -2.91 -18.80
C VAL A 324 15.21 -3.42 -17.37
N GLY A 325 16.19 -2.88 -16.66
CA GLY A 325 16.40 -3.18 -15.25
C GLY A 325 15.22 -2.77 -14.36
N LEU A 326 14.43 -1.77 -14.74
CA LEU A 326 13.22 -1.37 -13.98
C LEU A 326 12.11 -2.41 -14.03
N LEU A 327 11.99 -3.15 -15.13
CA LEU A 327 10.98 -4.23 -15.25
C LEU A 327 11.21 -5.34 -14.22
N VAL A 328 12.44 -5.51 -13.76
CA VAL A 328 12.80 -6.46 -12.71
C VAL A 328 12.84 -5.78 -11.34
N ALA A 329 13.43 -4.59 -11.26
CA ALA A 329 13.56 -3.85 -10.00
C ALA A 329 12.20 -3.55 -9.36
N VAL A 330 11.20 -3.12 -10.14
CA VAL A 330 9.85 -2.80 -9.65
C VAL A 330 9.18 -3.99 -8.95
N PRO A 331 9.02 -5.17 -9.58
CA PRO A 331 8.40 -6.30 -8.90
C PRO A 331 9.24 -6.85 -7.75
N VAL A 332 10.58 -6.81 -7.84
CA VAL A 332 11.45 -7.24 -6.73
C VAL A 332 11.28 -6.34 -5.51
N VAL A 333 11.32 -5.02 -5.68
CA VAL A 333 11.11 -4.05 -4.60
C VAL A 333 9.69 -4.14 -4.05
N LEU A 334 8.69 -4.34 -4.91
CA LEU A 334 7.30 -4.55 -4.49
C LEU A 334 7.16 -5.77 -3.57
N LEU A 335 7.71 -6.93 -3.96
CA LEU A 335 7.68 -8.15 -3.16
C LEU A 335 8.50 -8.01 -1.86
N ALA A 336 9.63 -7.31 -1.93
CA ALA A 336 10.43 -7.00 -0.74
C ALA A 336 9.66 -6.08 0.23
N THR A 337 8.90 -5.12 -0.29
CA THR A 337 8.06 -4.22 0.52
C THR A 337 6.92 -4.99 1.18
N ALA A 338 6.30 -5.94 0.46
CA ALA A 338 5.28 -6.84 1.03
C ALA A 338 5.81 -7.66 2.21
N PHE A 339 7.00 -8.25 2.02
CA PHE A 339 7.69 -9.00 3.08
C PHE A 339 7.99 -8.11 4.28
N LEU A 340 8.59 -6.94 4.04
CA LEU A 340 8.95 -6.02 5.10
C LEU A 340 7.71 -5.57 5.87
N PHE A 341 6.63 -5.20 5.17
CA PHE A 341 5.36 -4.82 5.77
C PHE A 341 4.82 -5.89 6.73
N LYS A 342 4.71 -7.14 6.28
CA LYS A 342 4.26 -8.26 7.12
C LYS A 342 5.20 -8.53 8.29
N ARG A 343 6.51 -8.46 8.06
CA ARG A 343 7.52 -8.66 9.11
C ARG A 343 7.44 -7.60 10.19
N LEU A 344 7.29 -6.32 9.83
CA LEU A 344 7.17 -5.21 10.78
C LEU A 344 5.88 -5.30 11.60
N LEU A 345 4.83 -5.94 11.07
CA LEU A 345 3.58 -6.22 11.78
C LEU A 345 3.60 -7.54 12.57
N GLY A 346 4.61 -8.38 12.39
CA GLY A 346 4.68 -9.72 12.98
C GLY A 346 3.72 -10.73 12.36
N ASP A 347 3.24 -10.46 11.15
CA ASP A 347 2.34 -11.35 10.42
C ASP A 347 3.10 -12.57 9.85
N PRO A 348 2.42 -13.72 9.68
CA PRO A 348 3.02 -14.90 9.05
C PRO A 348 3.36 -14.63 7.58
N ILE A 349 4.52 -15.13 7.15
CA ILE A 349 5.03 -14.98 5.78
C ILE A 349 5.36 -16.37 5.23
N ALA A 350 4.83 -16.69 4.04
CA ALA A 350 5.15 -17.92 3.33
C ALA A 350 6.62 -17.92 2.87
N ALA A 351 7.27 -19.09 2.91
CA ALA A 351 8.65 -19.27 2.46
C ALA A 351 8.76 -19.20 0.92
#